data_AF-A0A0P1AE59-F1
#
_entry.id   AF-A0A0P1AE59-F1
#
_cell.length_a   1.000
_cell.length_b   1.000
_cell.length_c   1.000
_cell.angle_alpha   90.00
_cell.angle_beta   90.00
_cell.angle_gamma   90.00
#
_symmetry.space_group_name_H-M   'P 1'
#
loop_
_entity.id
_entity.type
_entity.pdbx_description
1 polymer ?
#
loop_
_entity_poly.entity_id
_entity_poly.type
_entity_poly.pdbx_seq_one_letter_code
_entity_poly.pdbx_strand_id
1 'polypeptide(L)'
;MSTIPRIIDSDSDSEDDVPLSALRSKLTVTKKEVKISADTEVKKEVALPEVNGVIQGKRQIGPSSDSDDDIPISYLAKRKKIKVEPKCKVESVQVTMLSSRSTPRNTSRKMKKRVIKIKIRQQECTEELYESLKGRLVQELLCRWWYAMKWPPVKKTVTKLHGVQELDGYPGAFIRVKGDDLGSIIDTRSSIGKPSFLHFFAMPSDELLKLLLLAYDKQMEVLVEHEGPDIPLVKELQKARASAARINVDKADRSAHTVLKKFAELQREIEEHQGLKIVL
;
A
#
# COMPACT_ATOMS: atom_id res chain seq x y z
N MET A 1 46.75 2.98 -54.91
CA MET A 1 45.33 3.24 -55.26
C MET A 1 44.60 1.91 -55.20
N SER A 2 43.85 1.68 -54.12
CA SER A 2 43.16 0.40 -53.87
C SER A 2 41.69 0.68 -53.68
N THR A 3 40.89 0.23 -54.64
CA THR A 3 39.44 0.44 -54.76
C THR A 3 38.74 -0.65 -53.95
N ILE A 4 38.02 -0.27 -52.90
CA ILE A 4 37.17 -1.18 -52.11
C ILE A 4 35.70 -0.92 -52.50
N PRO A 5 34.90 -1.96 -52.79
CA PRO A 5 33.57 -1.82 -53.37
C PRO A 5 32.50 -1.35 -52.37
N ARG A 6 31.54 -0.59 -52.92
CA ARG A 6 30.29 -0.11 -52.29
C ARG A 6 29.47 -1.27 -51.75
N ILE A 7 29.08 -1.17 -50.48
CA ILE A 7 28.00 -1.98 -49.88
C ILE A 7 26.69 -1.25 -50.17
N ILE A 8 25.73 -2.03 -50.65
CA ILE A 8 24.41 -1.64 -51.16
C ILE A 8 23.48 -1.38 -49.98
N ASP A 9 22.70 -0.31 -50.10
CA ASP A 9 21.65 0.13 -49.19
C ASP A 9 20.58 -0.96 -49.01
N SER A 10 20.26 -1.23 -47.75
CA SER A 10 19.15 -2.12 -47.36
C SER A 10 18.08 -1.25 -46.70
N ASP A 11 17.23 -0.65 -47.54
CA ASP A 11 16.01 0.04 -47.13
C ASP A 11 15.03 -0.99 -46.56
N SER A 12 14.98 -1.08 -45.23
CA SER A 12 13.93 -1.79 -44.50
C SER A 12 13.03 -0.75 -43.84
N ASP A 13 12.11 -0.23 -44.65
CA ASP A 13 11.06 0.71 -44.28
C ASP A 13 10.00 -0.02 -43.42
N SER A 14 10.14 0.06 -42.10
CA SER A 14 9.16 -0.45 -41.13
C SER A 14 8.70 0.71 -40.24
N GLU A 15 7.80 1.50 -40.82
CA GLU A 15 6.97 2.55 -40.23
C GLU A 15 6.10 2.02 -39.06
N ASP A 16 6.67 1.88 -37.86
CA ASP A 16 5.87 1.62 -36.66
C ASP A 16 6.45 2.26 -35.39
N ASP A 17 7.02 3.47 -35.51
CA ASP A 17 7.43 4.29 -34.37
C ASP A 17 6.48 5.49 -34.19
N VAL A 18 5.33 5.23 -33.57
CA VAL A 18 4.39 6.29 -33.16
C VAL A 18 4.84 6.87 -31.81
N PRO A 19 5.27 8.15 -31.76
CA PRO A 19 5.67 8.75 -30.50
C PRO A 19 4.46 8.92 -29.56
N LEU A 20 4.63 8.53 -28.30
CA LEU A 20 3.61 8.59 -27.22
C LEU A 20 3.01 10.00 -27.00
N SER A 21 3.63 11.04 -27.55
CA SER A 21 3.12 12.42 -27.56
C SER A 21 1.81 12.58 -28.35
N ALA A 22 1.50 11.68 -29.29
CA ALA A 22 0.26 11.72 -30.08
C ALA A 22 -1.00 11.26 -29.31
N LEU A 23 -0.85 10.60 -28.14
CA LEU A 23 -1.99 10.09 -27.35
C LEU A 23 -2.58 11.12 -26.37
N ARG A 24 -1.93 12.27 -26.17
CA ARG A 24 -2.40 13.30 -25.20
C ARG A 24 -3.34 14.35 -25.80
N SER A 25 -3.47 14.44 -27.12
CA SER A 25 -4.27 15.49 -27.78
C SER A 25 -5.76 15.13 -28.01
N LYS A 26 -6.22 13.94 -27.63
CA LYS A 26 -7.64 13.52 -27.77
C LYS A 26 -8.53 13.73 -26.55
N LEU A 27 -8.08 14.47 -25.53
CA LEU A 27 -8.95 14.95 -24.43
C LEU A 27 -9.35 16.42 -24.65
N THR A 28 -10.08 16.69 -25.72
CA THR A 28 -10.76 17.98 -25.92
C THR A 28 -12.13 17.97 -25.23
N VAL A 29 -12.15 18.54 -24.02
CA VAL A 29 -13.05 19.63 -23.61
C VAL A 29 -14.44 19.63 -24.25
N THR A 30 -15.44 19.10 -23.54
CA THR A 30 -16.84 19.53 -23.67
C THR A 30 -17.15 20.55 -22.57
N LYS A 31 -16.80 21.82 -22.81
CA LYS A 31 -17.37 22.96 -22.08
C LYS A 31 -18.79 23.18 -22.60
N LYS A 32 -19.80 22.93 -21.77
CA LYS A 32 -21.15 23.48 -21.95
C LYS A 32 -21.20 24.84 -21.26
N GLU A 33 -21.33 25.89 -22.06
CA GLU A 33 -21.77 27.21 -21.62
C GLU A 33 -23.18 27.12 -21.04
N VAL A 34 -23.37 27.68 -19.84
CA VAL A 34 -24.69 28.02 -19.31
C VAL A 34 -24.74 29.54 -19.23
N LYS A 35 -25.59 30.13 -20.08
CA LYS A 35 -26.06 31.51 -20.00
C LYS A 35 -26.97 31.65 -18.77
N ILE A 36 -26.64 32.57 -17.87
CA ILE A 36 -27.64 33.20 -16.99
C ILE A 36 -27.38 34.70 -17.00
N SER A 37 -28.33 35.41 -17.57
CA SER A 37 -28.62 36.82 -17.40
C SER A 37 -29.41 37.03 -16.11
N ALA A 38 -29.02 38.00 -15.28
CA ALA A 38 -29.95 38.85 -14.52
C ALA A 38 -29.18 39.98 -13.82
N ASP A 39 -29.64 41.19 -14.09
CA ASP A 39 -29.44 42.41 -13.31
C ASP A 39 -29.65 42.18 -11.80
N THR A 40 -28.93 42.88 -10.91
CA THR A 40 -29.52 43.89 -9.99
C THR A 40 -28.42 44.57 -9.16
N GLU A 41 -28.48 45.90 -9.21
CA GLU A 41 -28.05 47.01 -8.33
C GLU A 41 -27.18 46.84 -7.07
N VAL A 42 -26.32 47.85 -6.97
CA VAL A 42 -25.55 48.41 -5.86
C VAL A 42 -26.39 48.72 -4.61
N LYS A 43 -25.87 48.42 -3.41
CA LYS A 43 -26.02 49.30 -2.23
C LYS A 43 -24.97 49.10 -1.14
N LYS A 44 -24.54 50.26 -0.64
CA LYS A 44 -23.54 50.55 0.40
C LYS A 44 -24.10 50.39 1.83
N GLU A 45 -23.18 50.10 2.75
CA GLU A 45 -23.01 50.63 4.13
C GLU A 45 -24.09 50.50 5.24
N VAL A 46 -23.58 50.01 6.39
CA VAL A 46 -23.67 50.55 7.77
C VAL A 46 -24.76 50.04 8.75
N ALA A 47 -24.23 49.67 9.93
CA ALA A 47 -24.77 49.71 11.32
C ALA A 47 -25.68 48.60 11.89
N LEU A 48 -25.15 48.03 12.99
CA LEU A 48 -25.78 47.49 14.22
C LEU A 48 -26.80 48.49 14.83
N PRO A 49 -27.82 48.08 15.64
CA PRO A 49 -27.61 47.49 16.98
C PRO A 49 -28.61 46.42 17.48
N GLU A 50 -28.26 45.88 18.65
CA GLU A 50 -28.92 44.92 19.54
C GLU A 50 -30.40 45.20 19.85
N VAL A 51 -31.21 44.14 20.07
CA VAL A 51 -32.17 44.03 21.20
C VAL A 51 -32.42 42.56 21.57
N ASN A 52 -32.41 42.30 22.88
CA ASN A 52 -32.79 41.12 23.65
C ASN A 52 -34.18 40.51 23.33
N GLY A 53 -34.35 39.21 23.61
CA GLY A 53 -35.70 38.63 23.78
C GLY A 53 -35.79 37.11 23.91
N VAL A 54 -35.73 36.63 25.15
CA VAL A 54 -36.10 35.28 25.63
C VAL A 54 -37.54 34.89 25.22
N ILE A 55 -37.80 33.62 24.85
CA ILE A 55 -39.06 32.88 25.16
C ILE A 55 -38.83 31.36 25.00
N GLN A 56 -39.29 30.62 26.01
CA GLN A 56 -39.39 29.15 26.09
C GLN A 56 -40.73 28.64 25.52
N GLY A 57 -40.77 27.38 25.06
CA GLY A 57 -42.01 26.59 24.87
C GLY A 57 -41.88 25.62 23.68
N LYS A 58 -41.74 24.29 23.82
CA LYS A 58 -42.64 23.23 24.34
C LYS A 58 -43.69 22.74 23.32
N ARG A 59 -43.43 21.52 22.81
CA ARG A 59 -44.34 20.38 22.50
C ARG A 59 -45.11 20.21 21.16
N GLN A 60 -45.26 18.91 20.86
CA GLN A 60 -46.25 18.15 20.05
C GLN A 60 -45.91 17.93 18.55
N ILE A 61 -45.70 16.68 18.07
CA ILE A 61 -46.61 15.52 17.83
C ILE A 61 -47.59 15.80 16.66
N GLY A 62 -47.51 14.97 15.59
CA GLY A 62 -48.10 15.09 14.24
C GLY A 62 -49.64 15.01 14.12
N PRO A 63 -50.27 14.58 12.98
CA PRO A 63 -49.79 13.71 11.88
C PRO A 63 -50.24 14.05 10.43
N SER A 64 -49.87 13.14 9.49
CA SER A 64 -50.47 12.79 8.18
C SER A 64 -50.43 13.78 7.00
N SER A 65 -49.62 13.45 5.98
CA SER A 65 -50.05 13.58 4.59
C SER A 65 -49.32 12.57 3.70
N ASP A 66 -50.16 11.84 2.97
CA ASP A 66 -49.95 10.73 2.05
C ASP A 66 -49.45 11.26 0.69
N SER A 67 -48.34 10.72 0.18
CA SER A 67 -47.99 10.79 -1.24
C SER A 67 -46.97 9.71 -1.57
N ASP A 68 -47.50 8.69 -2.25
CA ASP A 68 -46.80 7.60 -2.92
C ASP A 68 -45.85 8.11 -4.02
N ASP A 69 -44.94 7.20 -4.40
CA ASP A 69 -43.93 7.27 -5.47
C ASP A 69 -42.54 7.84 -5.12
N ASP A 70 -41.73 7.04 -4.40
CA ASP A 70 -40.35 6.79 -4.82
C ASP A 70 -39.81 5.47 -4.24
N ILE A 71 -39.52 4.52 -5.13
CA ILE A 71 -39.16 3.13 -4.84
C ILE A 71 -37.72 3.05 -4.30
N PRO A 72 -37.48 2.45 -3.12
CA PRO A 72 -36.14 2.31 -2.56
C PRO A 72 -35.31 1.20 -3.24
N ILE A 73 -34.00 1.46 -3.36
CA ILE A 73 -32.89 0.62 -3.90
C ILE A 73 -32.74 -0.77 -3.22
N SER A 74 -33.67 -1.17 -2.35
CA SER A 74 -33.68 -2.43 -1.59
C SER A 74 -33.91 -3.72 -2.41
N TYR A 75 -34.01 -3.67 -3.74
CA TYR A 75 -34.21 -4.87 -4.57
C TYR A 75 -32.93 -5.57 -5.07
N LEU A 76 -31.73 -5.06 -4.77
CA LEU A 76 -30.46 -5.66 -5.23
C LEU A 76 -29.83 -6.70 -4.28
N ALA A 77 -30.46 -7.02 -3.14
CA ALA A 77 -29.94 -7.97 -2.17
C ALA A 77 -30.75 -9.28 -2.11
N LYS A 78 -30.74 -10.07 -3.19
CA LYS A 78 -31.10 -11.50 -3.14
C LYS A 78 -30.15 -12.35 -3.99
N ARG A 79 -28.93 -12.58 -3.49
CA ARG A 79 -28.14 -13.75 -3.90
C ARG A 79 -28.19 -14.82 -2.81
N LYS A 80 -28.49 -16.01 -3.31
CA LYS A 80 -28.99 -17.21 -2.61
C LYS A 80 -27.95 -17.77 -1.64
N LYS A 81 -28.41 -18.10 -0.43
CA LYS A 81 -27.71 -18.99 0.51
C LYS A 81 -27.83 -20.41 -0.02
N ILE A 82 -26.71 -21.01 -0.44
CA ILE A 82 -26.59 -22.44 -0.69
C ILE A 82 -26.33 -23.09 0.68
N LYS A 83 -27.31 -23.86 1.16
CA LYS A 83 -27.22 -24.71 2.35
C LYS A 83 -26.79 -26.10 1.87
N VAL A 84 -25.55 -26.50 2.17
CA VAL A 84 -25.09 -27.89 2.04
C VAL A 84 -25.00 -28.47 3.44
N GLU A 85 -25.79 -29.52 3.69
CA GLU A 85 -25.71 -30.35 4.89
C GLU A 85 -24.67 -31.45 4.67
N PRO A 86 -23.82 -31.77 5.66
CA PRO A 86 -22.93 -32.93 5.60
C PRO A 86 -23.57 -34.12 6.32
N LYS A 87 -23.78 -35.22 5.59
CA LYS A 87 -24.06 -36.53 6.19
C LYS A 87 -23.55 -37.64 5.28
N CYS A 88 -22.42 -38.26 5.63
CA CYS A 88 -22.26 -39.69 5.44
C CYS A 88 -21.15 -40.27 6.33
N LYS A 89 -21.45 -41.41 6.93
CA LYS A 89 -20.60 -42.25 7.77
C LYS A 89 -19.78 -43.22 6.91
N VAL A 90 -18.59 -43.55 7.39
CA VAL A 90 -17.96 -44.89 7.51
C VAL A 90 -18.60 -46.02 6.68
N GLU A 91 -17.86 -46.69 5.79
CA GLU A 91 -17.20 -48.01 6.03
C GLU A 91 -16.50 -48.54 4.75
N SER A 92 -15.68 -49.57 4.97
CA SER A 92 -14.65 -50.24 4.17
C SER A 92 -15.07 -50.93 2.85
N VAL A 93 -14.08 -51.26 2.00
CA VAL A 93 -13.67 -52.63 1.57
C VAL A 93 -12.61 -52.55 0.44
N GLN A 94 -11.59 -53.42 0.54
CA GLN A 94 -10.50 -53.68 -0.40
C GLN A 94 -11.00 -54.38 -1.69
N VAL A 95 -10.39 -54.13 -2.86
CA VAL A 95 -10.08 -55.18 -3.87
C VAL A 95 -8.92 -54.72 -4.80
N THR A 96 -7.96 -55.63 -4.94
CA THR A 96 -6.78 -55.75 -5.80
C THR A 96 -7.08 -55.69 -7.31
N MET A 97 -6.14 -55.24 -8.15
CA MET A 97 -5.75 -55.90 -9.42
C MET A 97 -4.46 -55.30 -10.00
N LEU A 98 -3.55 -56.20 -10.39
CA LEU A 98 -2.31 -55.99 -11.14
C LEU A 98 -2.58 -55.71 -12.62
N SER A 99 -1.67 -55.00 -13.32
CA SER A 99 -0.97 -55.53 -14.51
C SER A 99 -0.26 -54.44 -15.36
N SER A 100 1.06 -54.65 -15.50
CA SER A 100 2.00 -54.38 -16.61
C SER A 100 1.80 -53.24 -17.63
N ARG A 101 2.87 -52.46 -17.90
CA ARG A 101 3.81 -52.68 -19.03
C ARG A 101 4.69 -51.43 -19.27
N SER A 102 6.00 -51.66 -19.29
CA SER A 102 7.10 -50.71 -19.49
C SER A 102 7.27 -50.27 -20.95
N THR A 103 7.54 -48.98 -21.19
CA THR A 103 8.45 -48.52 -22.25
C THR A 103 9.16 -47.22 -21.83
N PRO A 104 10.48 -47.06 -22.06
CA PRO A 104 11.22 -45.85 -21.75
C PRO A 104 11.35 -44.97 -23.00
N ARG A 105 10.90 -43.71 -22.95
CA ARG A 105 11.20 -42.76 -24.04
C ARG A 105 11.29 -41.30 -23.55
N ASN A 106 12.47 -40.74 -23.78
CA ASN A 106 12.83 -39.33 -23.89
C ASN A 106 12.59 -38.40 -22.69
N THR A 107 13.67 -38.18 -21.95
CA THR A 107 13.86 -37.08 -21.00
C THR A 107 13.98 -35.74 -21.73
N SER A 108 12.85 -35.11 -22.07
CA SER A 108 12.82 -33.65 -22.15
C SER A 108 12.84 -33.13 -20.71
N ARG A 109 13.88 -32.37 -20.35
CA ARG A 109 14.03 -31.75 -19.03
C ARG A 109 12.92 -30.71 -18.88
N LYS A 110 11.73 -31.17 -18.45
CA LYS A 110 10.67 -30.31 -17.94
C LYS A 110 11.26 -29.57 -16.75
N MET A 111 11.62 -28.30 -16.94
CA MET A 111 11.86 -27.39 -15.84
C MET A 111 10.60 -27.44 -14.97
N LYS A 112 10.70 -28.11 -13.82
CA LYS A 112 9.66 -28.09 -12.80
C LYS A 112 9.49 -26.62 -12.41
N LYS A 113 8.47 -25.96 -12.95
CA LYS A 113 7.95 -24.72 -12.38
C LYS A 113 7.68 -25.02 -10.91
N ARG A 114 8.59 -24.58 -10.04
CA ARG A 114 8.36 -24.59 -8.61
C ARG A 114 7.22 -23.60 -8.42
N VAL A 115 5.99 -24.10 -8.36
CA VAL A 115 4.87 -23.32 -7.85
C VAL A 115 5.24 -23.04 -6.41
N ILE A 116 5.74 -21.84 -6.16
CA ILE A 116 5.96 -21.33 -4.82
C ILE A 116 4.56 -21.26 -4.23
N LYS A 117 4.16 -22.29 -3.46
CA LYS A 117 3.04 -22.20 -2.53
C LYS A 117 3.45 -21.16 -1.50
N ILE A 118 3.30 -19.88 -1.86
CA ILE A 118 3.32 -18.79 -0.89
C ILE A 118 2.25 -19.20 0.11
N LYS A 119 2.67 -19.50 1.34
CA LYS A 119 1.78 -20.03 2.38
C LYS A 119 0.66 -19.02 2.56
N ILE A 120 -0.53 -19.32 2.07
CA ILE A 120 -1.75 -18.50 2.17
C ILE A 120 -1.98 -18.03 3.62
N ARG A 121 -1.56 -18.82 4.62
CA ARG A 121 -1.59 -18.46 6.03
C ARG A 121 -0.71 -17.28 6.47
N GLN A 122 0.42 -17.03 5.79
CA GLN A 122 1.23 -15.83 6.09
C GLN A 122 0.49 -14.57 5.65
N GLN A 123 -0.30 -14.64 4.59
CA GLN A 123 -1.05 -13.51 4.07
C GLN A 123 -2.25 -13.16 4.97
N GLU A 124 -3.01 -14.16 5.44
CA GLU A 124 -4.11 -13.96 6.40
C GLU A 124 -3.61 -13.43 7.75
N CYS A 125 -2.46 -13.93 8.23
CA CYS A 125 -1.80 -13.42 9.43
C CYS A 125 -1.48 -11.92 9.30
N THR A 126 -0.93 -11.52 8.14
CA THR A 126 -0.61 -10.12 7.90
C THR A 126 -1.85 -9.22 7.84
N GLU A 127 -2.98 -9.69 7.30
CA GLU A 127 -4.22 -8.90 7.24
C GLU A 127 -4.78 -8.56 8.62
N GLU A 128 -4.91 -9.54 9.53
CA GLU A 128 -5.39 -9.27 10.90
C GLU A 128 -4.48 -8.27 11.64
N LEU A 129 -3.17 -8.34 11.39
CA LEU A 129 -2.21 -7.41 11.98
C LEU A 129 -2.35 -6.02 11.40
N TYR A 130 -2.52 -5.89 10.08
CA TYR A 130 -2.73 -4.62 9.42
C TYR A 130 -4.01 -3.93 9.88
N GLU A 131 -5.08 -4.69 10.13
CA GLU A 131 -6.35 -4.15 10.60
C GLU A 131 -6.30 -3.63 12.05
N SER A 132 -5.37 -4.16 12.86
CA SER A 132 -5.16 -3.72 14.23
C SER A 132 -4.77 -2.23 14.32
N LEU A 133 -5.04 -1.60 15.46
CA LEU A 133 -4.68 -0.19 15.67
C LEU A 133 -3.17 0.05 15.51
N LYS A 134 -2.35 -0.88 15.98
CA LYS A 134 -0.90 -0.83 15.81
C LYS A 134 -0.49 -1.04 14.35
N GLY A 135 -1.15 -1.97 13.64
CA GLY A 135 -0.93 -2.20 12.22
C GLY A 135 -1.15 -0.94 11.39
N ARG A 136 -2.24 -0.22 11.64
CA ARG A 136 -2.52 1.07 10.98
C ARG A 136 -1.45 2.11 11.25
N LEU A 137 -0.97 2.23 12.49
CA LEU A 137 0.16 3.11 12.81
C LEU A 137 1.41 2.76 12.00
N VAL A 138 1.73 1.47 11.89
CA VAL A 138 2.89 1.00 11.12
C VAL A 138 2.71 1.26 9.63
N GLN A 139 1.52 1.00 9.06
CA GLN A 139 1.23 1.26 7.64
C GLN A 139 1.40 2.75 7.31
N GLU A 140 0.80 3.60 8.13
CA GLU A 140 0.93 5.05 8.00
C GLU A 140 2.41 5.46 8.10
N LEU A 141 3.15 4.94 9.08
CA LEU A 141 4.58 5.25 9.20
C LEU A 141 5.38 4.78 7.98
N LEU A 142 5.13 3.59 7.44
CA LEU A 142 5.83 3.04 6.27
C LEU A 142 5.64 3.87 5.00
N CYS A 143 4.55 4.60 4.83
CA CYS A 143 4.38 5.47 3.67
C CYS A 143 5.29 6.71 3.71
N ARG A 144 5.80 7.06 4.89
CA ARG A 144 6.53 8.33 5.15
C ARG A 144 7.74 8.17 6.06
N TRP A 145 8.26 6.95 6.19
CA TRP A 145 9.35 6.63 7.13
C TRP A 145 10.60 7.47 6.85
N TRP A 146 10.86 7.76 5.57
CA TRP A 146 12.03 8.50 5.09
C TRP A 146 12.12 9.94 5.61
N TYR A 147 11.00 10.52 6.06
CA TYR A 147 11.00 11.81 6.74
C TYR A 147 11.47 11.68 8.21
N ALA A 148 11.08 10.61 8.91
CA ALA A 148 11.38 10.46 10.34
C ALA A 148 12.76 9.87 10.61
N MET A 149 13.26 8.94 9.79
CA MET A 149 14.48 8.20 10.05
C MET A 149 15.38 8.06 8.82
N LYS A 150 16.69 7.93 9.05
CA LYS A 150 17.68 7.65 8.01
C LYS A 150 18.03 6.17 8.02
N TRP A 151 17.83 5.51 6.89
CA TRP A 151 18.26 4.13 6.66
C TRP A 151 18.71 3.97 5.19
N PRO A 152 19.78 3.22 4.90
CA PRO A 152 20.64 2.49 5.82
C PRO A 152 21.54 3.41 6.68
N PRO A 153 22.05 2.94 7.84
CA PRO A 153 23.08 3.66 8.58
C PRO A 153 24.29 3.90 7.67
N VAL A 154 24.82 5.12 7.67
CA VAL A 154 25.93 5.54 6.77
C VAL A 154 27.27 4.92 7.21
N LYS A 155 27.39 3.60 7.21
CA LYS A 155 28.67 2.90 7.44
C LYS A 155 29.34 2.67 6.08
N LYS A 156 30.37 3.46 5.81
CA LYS A 156 31.07 3.63 4.52
C LYS A 156 32.05 2.50 4.13
N THR A 157 31.95 1.31 4.69
CA THR A 157 32.93 0.24 4.40
C THR A 157 32.31 -0.83 3.52
N VAL A 158 32.14 -0.50 2.24
CA VAL A 158 31.89 -1.51 1.21
C VAL A 158 33.21 -2.22 0.96
N THR A 159 33.36 -3.43 1.48
CA THR A 159 34.38 -4.35 1.03
C THR A 159 34.20 -4.53 -0.48
N LYS A 160 35.22 -4.23 -1.29
CA LYS A 160 35.14 -4.36 -2.75
C LYS A 160 34.79 -5.81 -3.10
N LEU A 161 33.53 -6.06 -3.42
CA LEU A 161 33.05 -7.36 -3.89
C LEU A 161 33.42 -7.49 -5.37
N HIS A 162 34.09 -8.58 -5.75
CA HIS A 162 34.45 -8.82 -7.14
C HIS A 162 33.25 -9.34 -7.94
N GLY A 163 33.11 -8.88 -9.19
CA GLY A 163 32.07 -9.35 -10.11
C GLY A 163 30.66 -8.82 -9.82
N VAL A 164 30.54 -7.82 -8.95
CA VAL A 164 29.28 -7.13 -8.66
C VAL A 164 29.41 -5.64 -8.93
N GLN A 165 28.30 -5.01 -9.28
CA GLN A 165 28.18 -3.58 -9.53
C GLN A 165 27.17 -2.99 -8.55
N GLU A 166 27.50 -1.86 -7.92
CA GLU A 166 26.55 -1.15 -7.05
C GLU A 166 25.43 -0.55 -7.90
N LEU A 167 24.19 -0.65 -7.42
CA LEU A 167 23.02 -0.08 -8.08
C LEU A 167 22.95 1.42 -7.81
N ASP A 168 22.85 2.20 -8.88
CA ASP A 168 22.71 3.65 -8.77
C ASP A 168 21.44 4.04 -7.99
N GLY A 169 21.58 5.02 -7.10
CA GLY A 169 20.52 5.41 -6.16
C GLY A 169 20.23 4.45 -5.01
N TYR A 170 20.86 3.26 -4.96
CA TYR A 170 20.65 2.26 -3.90
C TYR A 170 21.96 1.86 -3.22
N PRO A 171 22.55 2.74 -2.39
CA PRO A 171 23.83 2.47 -1.75
C PRO A 171 23.78 1.20 -0.90
N GLY A 172 24.76 0.31 -1.10
CA GLY A 172 24.84 -0.99 -0.45
C GLY A 172 23.97 -2.10 -1.07
N ALA A 173 23.31 -1.84 -2.20
CA ALA A 173 22.69 -2.87 -3.03
C ALA A 173 23.53 -3.10 -4.28
N PHE A 174 23.84 -4.36 -4.57
CA PHE A 174 24.70 -4.75 -5.68
C PHE A 174 23.98 -5.71 -6.62
N ILE A 175 24.25 -5.62 -7.91
CA ILE A 175 23.84 -6.61 -8.91
C ILE A 175 25.05 -7.40 -9.37
N ARG A 176 24.94 -8.73 -9.42
CA ARG A 176 26.00 -9.57 -10.00
C ARG A 176 26.04 -9.37 -11.51
N VAL A 177 27.22 -9.00 -12.02
CA VAL A 177 27.46 -8.74 -13.46
C VAL A 177 28.30 -9.84 -14.13
N LYS A 178 28.73 -10.85 -13.37
CA LYS A 178 29.50 -12.00 -13.85
C LYS A 178 29.10 -13.29 -13.13
N GLY A 179 29.29 -14.43 -13.78
CA GLY A 179 29.05 -15.76 -13.23
C GLY A 179 27.65 -16.31 -13.50
N ASP A 180 27.36 -17.49 -12.96
CA ASP A 180 26.09 -18.21 -13.18
C ASP A 180 24.88 -17.49 -12.57
N ASP A 181 25.10 -16.69 -11.53
CA ASP A 181 24.08 -15.88 -10.85
C ASP A 181 23.97 -14.45 -11.42
N LEU A 182 24.22 -14.28 -12.72
CA LEU A 182 24.11 -12.99 -13.41
C LEU A 182 22.71 -12.38 -13.19
N GLY A 183 22.68 -11.11 -12.78
CA GLY A 183 21.45 -10.39 -12.48
C GLY A 183 20.88 -10.60 -11.07
N SER A 184 21.50 -11.44 -10.24
CA SER A 184 21.09 -11.56 -8.82
C SER A 184 21.44 -10.29 -8.03
N ILE A 185 20.50 -9.85 -7.18
CA ILE A 185 20.67 -8.67 -6.33
C ILE A 185 21.15 -9.12 -4.94
N ILE A 186 22.23 -8.50 -4.47
CA ILE A 186 22.81 -8.68 -3.15
C ILE A 186 22.60 -7.38 -2.37
N ASP A 187 21.80 -7.44 -1.32
CA ASP A 187 21.64 -6.33 -0.38
C ASP A 187 22.62 -6.52 0.78
N THR A 188 23.67 -5.70 0.85
CA THR A 188 24.65 -5.74 1.96
C THR A 188 24.31 -4.75 3.07
N ARG A 189 23.18 -4.03 2.96
CA ARG A 189 22.75 -3.10 4.01
C ARG A 189 22.41 -3.88 5.27
N SER A 190 22.60 -3.24 6.42
CA SER A 190 22.24 -3.85 7.69
C SER A 190 20.74 -4.11 7.73
N SER A 191 20.35 -5.34 8.11
CA SER A 191 18.95 -5.69 8.40
C SER A 191 18.41 -4.96 9.62
N ILE A 192 19.29 -4.46 10.49
CA ILE A 192 18.95 -3.69 11.68
C ILE A 192 18.45 -2.31 11.27
N GLY A 193 17.32 -1.90 11.87
CA GLY A 193 16.71 -0.61 11.56
C GLY A 193 16.05 -0.54 10.18
N LYS A 194 15.95 -1.67 9.45
CA LYS A 194 15.31 -1.69 8.15
C LYS A 194 13.84 -1.26 8.30
N PRO A 195 13.38 -0.27 7.52
CA PRO A 195 11.98 0.16 7.55
C PRO A 195 11.12 -0.94 6.92
N SER A 196 10.70 -1.90 7.75
CA SER A 196 9.83 -3.01 7.40
C SER A 196 8.65 -3.06 8.37
N PHE A 197 7.55 -3.67 7.93
CA PHE A 197 6.38 -3.82 8.79
C PHE A 197 6.74 -4.54 10.08
N LEU A 198 7.45 -5.68 9.99
CA LEU A 198 7.85 -6.46 11.15
C LEU A 198 8.74 -5.66 12.11
N HIS A 199 9.72 -4.91 11.58
CA HIS A 199 10.61 -4.11 12.40
C HIS A 199 9.86 -3.04 13.19
N PHE A 200 8.98 -2.29 12.53
CA PHE A 200 8.17 -1.29 13.21
C PHE A 200 7.11 -1.91 14.12
N PHE A 201 6.47 -2.99 13.72
CA PHE A 201 5.46 -3.66 14.55
C PHE A 201 6.06 -4.23 15.84
N ALA A 202 7.34 -4.60 15.81
CA ALA A 202 8.12 -4.98 17.00
C ALA A 202 8.42 -3.82 17.95
N MET A 203 8.37 -2.56 17.51
CA MET A 203 8.59 -1.39 18.37
C MET A 203 7.39 -1.13 19.29
N PRO A 204 7.57 -0.49 20.46
CA PRO A 204 6.44 -0.07 21.30
C PRO A 204 5.58 0.96 20.56
N SER A 205 4.26 0.93 20.77
CA SER A 205 3.36 1.84 20.05
C SER A 205 3.62 3.32 20.36
N ASP A 206 4.22 3.65 21.52
CA ASP A 206 4.62 5.02 21.88
C ASP A 206 5.73 5.54 20.96
N GLU A 207 6.80 4.76 20.75
CA GLU A 207 7.88 5.12 19.82
C GLU A 207 7.36 5.25 18.38
N LEU A 208 6.47 4.34 17.97
CA LEU A 208 5.85 4.41 16.64
C LEU A 208 5.04 5.69 16.44
N LEU A 209 4.24 6.07 17.44
CA LEU A 209 3.43 7.29 17.37
C LEU A 209 4.33 8.53 17.28
N LYS A 210 5.40 8.59 18.10
CA LYS A 210 6.39 9.67 18.05
C LYS A 210 7.05 9.79 16.68
N LEU A 211 7.48 8.66 16.09
CA LEU A 211 8.07 8.64 14.74
C LEU A 211 7.06 9.07 13.67
N LEU A 212 5.81 8.65 13.78
CA LEU A 212 4.76 9.01 12.83
C LEU A 212 4.47 10.52 12.87
N LEU A 213 4.35 11.11 14.06
CA LEU A 213 4.14 12.55 14.20
C LEU A 213 5.33 13.34 13.66
N LEU A 214 6.55 12.91 13.95
CA LEU A 214 7.77 13.50 13.39
C LEU A 214 7.81 13.42 11.85
N ALA A 215 7.37 12.29 11.28
CA ALA A 215 7.29 12.13 9.84
C ALA A 215 6.30 13.12 9.21
N TYR A 216 5.12 13.31 9.82
CA TYR A 216 4.16 14.31 9.36
C TYR A 216 4.72 15.72 9.43
N ASP A 217 5.37 16.09 10.54
CA ASP A 217 5.92 17.43 10.74
C ASP A 217 6.96 17.77 9.66
N LYS A 218 7.90 16.85 9.40
CA LYS A 218 8.91 17.03 8.36
C LYS A 218 8.34 16.94 6.94
N GLN A 219 7.33 16.10 6.70
CA GLN A 219 6.67 16.06 5.40
C GLN A 219 5.98 17.40 5.08
N MET A 220 5.32 18.01 6.07
CA MET A 220 4.72 19.32 5.91
C MET A 220 5.78 20.41 5.70
N GLU A 221 6.89 20.36 6.45
CA GLU A 221 8.03 21.29 6.30
C GLU A 221 8.58 21.26 4.87
N VAL A 222 8.90 20.07 4.35
CA VAL A 222 9.43 19.87 2.99
C VAL A 222 8.42 20.33 1.93
N LEU A 223 7.12 20.08 2.10
CA LEU A 223 6.09 20.53 1.17
C LEU A 223 5.97 22.06 1.16
N VAL A 224 5.98 22.69 2.33
CA VAL A 224 5.91 24.15 2.45
C VAL A 224 7.14 24.81 1.83
N GLU A 225 8.32 24.19 1.96
CA GLU A 225 9.56 24.67 1.34
C GLU A 225 9.51 24.61 -0.19
N HIS A 226 8.96 23.54 -0.78
CA HIS A 226 8.99 23.34 -2.23
C HIS A 226 7.80 23.94 -3.00
N GLU A 227 6.58 23.89 -2.47
CA GLU A 227 5.37 24.34 -3.18
C GLU A 227 4.59 25.45 -2.45
N GLY A 228 5.01 25.83 -1.24
CA GLY A 228 4.46 26.95 -0.47
C GLY A 228 3.37 26.57 0.55
N PRO A 229 2.87 27.54 1.34
CA PRO A 229 2.01 27.26 2.49
C PRO A 229 0.52 26.97 2.18
N ASP A 230 0.00 27.32 1.00
CA ASP A 230 -1.44 27.22 0.69
C ASP A 230 -1.82 25.96 -0.11
N ILE A 231 -0.99 24.92 -0.06
CA ILE A 231 -1.27 23.65 -0.75
C ILE A 231 -2.40 22.90 -0.02
N PRO A 232 -3.45 22.42 -0.71
CA PRO A 232 -4.54 21.66 -0.08
C PRO A 232 -4.06 20.42 0.68
N LEU A 233 -2.98 19.78 0.19
CA LEU A 233 -2.35 18.62 0.81
C LEU A 233 -1.85 18.90 2.24
N VAL A 234 -1.38 20.11 2.54
CA VAL A 234 -0.92 20.46 3.90
C VAL A 234 -2.08 20.40 4.90
N LYS A 235 -3.28 20.86 4.50
CA LYS A 235 -4.49 20.79 5.33
C LYS A 235 -4.91 19.34 5.59
N GLU A 236 -4.77 18.47 4.59
CA GLU A 236 -5.04 17.03 4.73
C GLU A 236 -4.03 16.35 5.68
N LEU A 237 -2.73 16.66 5.53
CA LEU A 237 -1.68 16.13 6.41
C LEU A 237 -1.85 16.60 7.85
N GLN A 238 -2.24 17.85 8.08
CA GLN A 238 -2.57 18.36 9.43
C GLN A 238 -3.74 17.61 10.05
N LYS A 239 -4.80 17.33 9.28
CA LYS A 239 -5.94 16.53 9.73
C LYS A 239 -5.53 15.09 10.05
N ALA A 240 -4.71 14.47 9.19
CA ALA A 240 -4.19 13.13 9.39
C ALA A 240 -3.30 13.04 10.63
N ARG A 241 -2.41 14.03 10.85
CA ARG A 241 -1.59 14.18 12.05
C ARG A 241 -2.44 14.32 13.31
N ALA A 242 -3.45 15.17 13.29
CA ALA A 242 -4.37 15.35 14.42
C ALA A 242 -5.18 14.07 14.72
N SER A 243 -5.54 13.31 13.69
CA SER A 243 -6.18 12.00 13.84
C SER A 243 -5.22 10.98 14.49
N ALA A 244 -3.98 10.91 14.00
CA ALA A 244 -2.96 10.02 14.54
C ALA A 244 -2.65 10.31 16.02
N ALA A 245 -2.57 11.60 16.39
CA ALA A 245 -2.33 12.02 17.76
C ALA A 245 -3.43 11.61 18.77
N ARG A 246 -4.63 11.26 18.28
CA ARG A 246 -5.76 10.80 19.13
C ARG A 246 -5.72 9.29 19.40
N ILE A 247 -4.81 8.55 18.77
CA ILE A 247 -4.73 7.10 18.93
C ILE A 247 -4.23 6.76 20.33
N ASN A 248 -4.97 5.92 21.05
CA ASN A 248 -4.57 5.43 22.36
C ASN A 248 -3.51 4.32 22.22
N VAL A 249 -2.30 4.60 22.69
CA VAL A 249 -1.12 3.74 22.60
C VAL A 249 -1.33 2.41 23.32
N ASP A 250 -1.82 2.44 24.57
CA ASP A 250 -2.03 1.22 25.38
C ASP A 250 -3.06 0.28 24.76
N LYS A 251 -4.09 0.84 24.10
CA LYS A 251 -5.08 0.06 23.38
C LYS A 251 -4.48 -0.57 22.13
N ALA A 252 -3.60 0.14 21.43
CA ALA A 252 -2.92 -0.37 20.25
C ALA A 252 -2.06 -1.60 20.59
N ASP A 253 -1.21 -1.52 21.62
CA ASP A 253 -0.38 -2.65 22.04
C ASP A 253 -1.22 -3.82 22.58
N ARG A 254 -2.26 -3.58 23.39
CA ARG A 254 -3.18 -4.65 23.84
C ARG A 254 -3.88 -5.37 22.69
N SER A 255 -4.34 -4.62 21.69
CA SER A 255 -4.98 -5.20 20.50
C SER A 255 -3.99 -6.04 19.68
N ALA A 256 -2.76 -5.54 19.50
CA ALA A 256 -1.69 -6.25 18.80
C ALA A 256 -1.33 -7.56 19.51
N HIS A 257 -1.16 -7.54 20.83
CA HIS A 257 -0.87 -8.75 21.61
C HIS A 257 -1.99 -9.80 21.50
N THR A 258 -3.25 -9.38 21.42
CA THR A 258 -4.38 -10.30 21.25
C THR A 258 -4.33 -11.00 19.89
N VAL A 259 -3.98 -10.28 18.83
CA VAL A 259 -3.80 -10.86 17.49
C VAL A 259 -2.57 -11.79 17.48
N LEU A 260 -1.43 -11.36 18.04
CA LEU A 260 -0.20 -12.15 18.06
C LEU A 260 -0.34 -13.49 18.78
N LYS A 261 -1.17 -13.58 19.83
CA LYS A 261 -1.46 -14.86 20.50
C LYS A 261 -2.04 -15.92 19.57
N LYS A 262 -2.70 -15.54 18.47
CA LYS A 262 -3.19 -16.46 17.45
C LYS A 262 -2.08 -16.98 16.52
N PHE A 263 -0.92 -16.32 16.51
CA PHE A 263 0.17 -16.53 15.55
C PHE A 263 1.53 -16.70 16.25
N ALA A 264 1.70 -17.81 16.95
CA ALA A 264 2.91 -18.10 17.75
C ALA A 264 4.22 -18.03 16.94
N GLU A 265 4.22 -18.45 15.67
CA GLU A 265 5.41 -18.35 14.79
C GLU A 265 5.82 -16.91 14.55
N LEU A 266 4.86 -16.01 14.33
CA LEU A 266 5.12 -14.60 14.09
C LEU A 266 5.53 -13.88 15.38
N GLN A 267 4.92 -14.24 16.50
CA GLN A 267 5.34 -13.69 17.79
C GLN A 267 6.84 -13.94 18.03
N ARG A 268 7.32 -15.14 17.71
CA ARG A 268 8.76 -15.47 17.80
C ARG A 268 9.62 -14.63 16.86
N GLU A 269 9.17 -14.40 15.62
CA GLU A 269 9.89 -13.55 14.65
C GLU A 269 9.96 -12.08 15.10
N ILE A 270 8.89 -11.57 15.70
CA ILE A 270 8.85 -10.23 16.29
C ILE A 270 9.80 -10.12 17.48
N GLU A 271 9.83 -11.13 18.36
CA GLU A 271 10.76 -11.19 19.49
C GLU A 271 12.23 -11.26 19.03
N GLU A 272 12.53 -11.98 17.94
CA GLU A 272 13.85 -11.98 17.31
C GLU A 272 14.25 -10.57 16.83
N HIS A 273 13.33 -9.86 16.18
CA HIS A 273 13.56 -8.48 15.77
C HIS A 273 13.78 -7.51 16.95
N GLN A 274 13.11 -7.74 18.09
CA GLN A 274 13.37 -6.99 19.33
C GLN A 274 14.74 -7.35 19.93
N GLY A 275 15.11 -8.63 19.94
CA GLY A 275 16.38 -9.12 20.47
C GLY A 275 17.59 -8.55 19.73
N LEU A 276 17.49 -8.39 18.41
CA LEU A 276 18.51 -7.71 17.59
C LEU A 276 18.74 -6.24 17.99
N LYS A 277 17.81 -5.59 18.71
CA LYS A 277 17.94 -4.23 19.23
C LYS A 277 18.73 -4.19 20.56
N ILE A 278 18.83 -5.31 21.30
CA ILE A 278 19.44 -5.39 22.64
C ILE A 278 20.93 -5.78 22.60
N VAL A 279 21.38 -6.45 21.52
CA VAL A 279 22.76 -6.98 21.40
C VAL A 279 23.76 -5.95 20.84
N LEU A 280 23.35 -4.68 20.70
CA LEU A 280 24.16 -3.56 20.19
C LEU A 280 24.15 -2.38 21.16
#